data_AF-A0AAX3SGZ4-F1
#
_entry.id   AF-A0AAX3SGZ4-F1
#
_cell.length_a   1.000
_cell.length_b   1.000
_cell.length_c   1.000
_cell.angle_alpha   90.00
_cell.angle_beta   90.00
_cell.angle_gamma   90.00
#
_symmetry.space_group_name_H-M   'P 1'
#
loop_
_entity.id
_entity.type
_entity.pdbx_description
1 polymer ?
#
loop_
_entity_poly.entity_id
_entity_poly.type
_entity_poly.pdbx_seq_one_letter_code
_entity_poly.pdbx_strand_id
1 'polypeptide(L)'
;MTGITPKLLAAAVLALLASLIGNVLLARAYLGQRDAATSARASVGEMAQQRDGARDLAAACSDAVDDLRELADRRKKDGEAARTSAAALARKHEQRADQILAASPAVPGDACASAQHRVDIWLQGRARP
;
A
#
# COMPACT_ATOMS: atom_id res chain seq x y z
N MET A 1 -8.94 82.07 -39.25
CA MET A 1 -7.80 81.13 -39.33
C MET A 1 -6.87 81.42 -38.16
N THR A 2 -7.12 80.81 -37.00
CA THR A 2 -6.29 80.97 -35.81
C THR A 2 -5.13 79.97 -35.88
N GLY A 3 -3.96 80.45 -36.28
CA GLY A 3 -2.75 79.63 -36.33
C GLY A 3 -2.30 79.26 -34.92
N ILE A 4 -2.20 77.96 -34.65
CA ILE A 4 -1.60 77.44 -33.42
C ILE A 4 -0.15 77.95 -33.37
N THR A 5 0.23 78.69 -32.33
CA THR A 5 1.61 79.13 -32.17
C THR A 5 2.51 77.94 -31.83
N PRO A 6 3.77 77.91 -32.33
CA PRO A 6 4.67 76.76 -32.15
C PRO A 6 4.91 76.41 -30.67
N LYS A 7 4.76 77.37 -29.75
CA LYS A 7 4.85 77.16 -28.30
C LYS A 7 3.70 76.32 -27.73
N LEU A 8 2.47 76.49 -28.22
CA LEU A 8 1.31 75.70 -27.80
C LEU A 8 1.43 74.25 -28.27
N LEU A 9 1.95 74.05 -29.47
CA LEU A 9 2.16 72.73 -30.06
C LEU A 9 3.26 71.97 -29.30
N ALA A 10 4.36 72.65 -28.96
CA ALA A 10 5.42 72.09 -28.11
C ALA A 10 4.92 71.70 -26.71
N ALA A 11 4.12 72.56 -26.06
CA ALA A 11 3.52 72.28 -24.75
C ALA A 11 2.57 71.08 -24.79
N ALA A 12 1.75 70.97 -25.84
CA ALA A 12 0.84 69.83 -26.03
C ALA A 12 1.60 68.51 -26.23
N VAL A 13 2.68 68.53 -27.03
CA VAL A 13 3.54 67.34 -27.23
C VAL A 13 4.20 66.91 -25.91
N LEU A 14 4.74 67.86 -25.13
CA LEU A 14 5.32 67.57 -23.82
C LEU A 14 4.31 66.95 -22.84
N ALA A 15 3.08 67.50 -22.80
CA ALA A 15 2.01 66.95 -21.97
C ALA A 15 1.62 65.52 -22.39
N LEU A 16 1.57 65.27 -23.70
CA LEU A 16 1.24 63.94 -24.23
C LEU A 16 2.33 62.92 -23.90
N LEU A 17 3.61 63.30 -24.04
CA LEU A 17 4.75 62.47 -23.66
C LEU A 17 4.75 62.16 -22.16
N ALA A 18 4.50 63.17 -21.32
CA ALA A 18 4.39 62.97 -19.88
C ALA A 18 3.25 62.00 -19.51
N SER A 19 2.10 62.10 -20.18
CA SER A 19 0.97 61.18 -20.00
C SER A 19 1.34 59.74 -20.43
N LEU A 20 1.97 59.57 -21.60
CA LEU A 20 2.39 58.25 -22.07
C LEU A 20 3.39 57.59 -21.11
N ILE A 21 4.39 58.34 -20.63
CA ILE A 21 5.36 57.84 -19.66
C ILE A 21 4.64 57.43 -18.36
N GLY A 22 3.73 58.27 -17.85
CA GLY A 22 2.93 57.94 -16.67
C GLY A 22 2.13 56.65 -16.83
N ASN A 23 1.47 56.45 -17.98
CA ASN A 23 0.72 55.24 -18.28
C ASN A 23 1.63 54.00 -18.38
N VAL A 24 2.81 54.13 -18.99
CA VAL A 24 3.79 53.03 -19.07
C VAL A 24 4.28 52.63 -17.68
N LEU A 25 4.60 53.60 -16.82
CA LEU A 25 5.03 53.33 -15.44
C LEU A 25 3.91 52.67 -14.62
N LEU A 26 2.68 53.17 -14.74
CA LEU A 26 1.51 52.58 -14.05
C LEU A 26 1.26 51.14 -14.52
N ALA A 27 1.30 50.90 -15.84
CA ALA A 27 1.12 49.56 -16.40
C ALA A 27 2.22 48.60 -15.92
N ARG A 28 3.48 49.05 -15.88
CA ARG A 28 4.61 48.26 -15.35
C ARG A 28 4.41 47.90 -13.88
N ALA A 29 4.01 48.85 -13.04
CA ALA A 29 3.77 48.62 -11.63
C ALA A 29 2.61 47.64 -11.39
N TYR A 30 1.50 47.82 -12.13
CA TYR A 30 0.35 46.93 -12.05
C TYR A 30 0.68 45.49 -12.48
N LEU A 31 1.37 45.33 -13.62
CA LEU A 31 1.79 44.02 -14.10
C LEU A 31 2.75 43.34 -13.10
N GLY A 32 3.72 44.09 -12.55
CA GLY A 32 4.63 43.55 -11.53
C GLY A 32 3.91 43.03 -10.29
N GLN A 33 2.91 43.77 -9.77
CA GLN A 33 2.11 43.30 -8.64
C GLN A 33 1.25 42.08 -9.00
N ARG A 34 0.63 42.08 -10.18
CA ARG A 34 -0.19 40.97 -10.66
C ARG A 34 0.64 39.70 -10.83
N ASP A 35 1.83 39.81 -11.39
CA ASP A 35 2.72 38.67 -11.63
C ASP A 35 3.22 38.10 -10.30
N ALA A 36 3.59 38.95 -9.34
CA ALA A 36 3.94 38.51 -7.98
C ALA A 36 2.77 37.79 -7.26
N ALA A 37 1.55 38.30 -7.42
CA ALA A 37 0.38 37.65 -6.85
C ALA A 37 0.03 36.32 -7.56
N THR A 38 0.28 36.23 -8.87
CA THR A 38 0.08 35.00 -9.64
C THR A 38 1.10 33.94 -9.27
N SER A 39 2.38 34.31 -9.16
CA SER A 39 3.45 33.39 -8.79
C SER A 39 3.29 32.89 -7.35
N ALA A 40 2.87 33.76 -6.41
CA ALA A 40 2.56 33.34 -5.05
C ALA A 40 1.38 32.35 -4.98
N ARG A 41 0.33 32.55 -5.79
CA ARG A 41 -0.78 31.58 -5.85
C ARG A 41 -0.34 30.26 -6.47
N ALA A 42 0.50 30.31 -7.51
CA ALA A 42 1.03 29.12 -8.16
C ALA A 42 1.89 28.29 -7.18
N SER A 43 2.77 28.94 -6.41
CA SER A 43 3.61 28.24 -5.42
C SER A 43 2.80 27.62 -4.29
N VAL A 44 1.77 28.30 -3.80
CA VAL A 44 0.84 27.72 -2.81
C VAL A 44 0.09 26.52 -3.39
N GLY A 45 -0.37 26.60 -4.64
CA GLY A 45 -1.03 25.49 -5.32
C GLY A 45 -0.12 24.27 -5.48
N GLU A 46 1.13 24.49 -5.88
CA GLU A 46 2.13 23.42 -6.00
C GLU A 46 2.41 22.76 -4.63
N MET A 47 2.60 23.56 -3.58
CA MET A 47 2.82 23.06 -2.22
C MET A 47 1.61 22.27 -1.69
N ALA A 48 0.39 22.72 -2.00
CA ALA A 48 -0.83 22.00 -1.64
C ALA A 48 -0.88 20.64 -2.36
N GLN A 49 -0.60 20.61 -3.67
CA GLN A 49 -0.56 19.37 -4.44
C GLN A 49 0.50 18.39 -3.93
N GLN A 50 1.72 18.87 -3.62
CA GLN A 50 2.77 18.02 -3.05
C GLN A 50 2.36 17.45 -1.69
N ARG A 51 1.78 18.28 -0.81
CA ARG A 51 1.30 17.86 0.50
C ARG A 51 0.18 16.82 0.40
N ASP A 52 -0.78 17.05 -0.49
CA ASP A 52 -1.93 16.16 -0.63
C ASP A 52 -1.48 14.82 -1.25
N GLY A 53 -0.57 14.83 -2.24
CA GLY A 53 0.07 13.61 -2.73
C GLY A 53 0.88 12.85 -1.67
N ALA A 54 1.58 13.55 -0.77
CA ALA A 54 2.28 12.92 0.35
C ALA A 54 1.31 12.28 1.36
N ARG A 55 0.15 12.91 1.60
CA ARG A 55 -0.91 12.36 2.46
C ARG A 55 -1.55 11.13 1.84
N ASP A 56 -1.84 11.17 0.54
CA ASP A 56 -2.43 10.03 -0.18
C ASP A 56 -1.47 8.83 -0.15
N LEU A 57 -0.18 9.06 -0.37
CA LEU A 57 0.82 8.00 -0.27
C LEU A 57 0.91 7.43 1.16
N ALA A 58 0.88 8.29 2.18
CA ALA A 58 0.89 7.85 3.57
C ALA A 58 -0.36 7.05 3.96
N ALA A 59 -1.53 7.45 3.46
CA ALA A 59 -2.78 6.71 3.63
C ALA A 59 -2.68 5.33 2.97
N ALA A 60 -2.26 5.26 1.69
CA ALA A 60 -2.10 3.99 0.98
C ALA A 60 -1.10 3.04 1.66
N CYS A 61 -0.01 3.58 2.22
CA CYS A 61 0.95 2.80 3.00
C CYS A 61 0.31 2.24 4.28
N SER A 62 -0.49 3.05 4.97
CA SER A 62 -1.18 2.64 6.20
C SER A 62 -2.22 1.56 5.92
N ASP A 63 -3.04 1.75 4.88
CA ASP A 63 -4.04 0.78 4.45
C ASP A 63 -3.40 -0.57 4.08
N ALA A 64 -2.30 -0.55 3.34
CA ALA A 64 -1.56 -1.76 2.99
C ALA A 64 -0.99 -2.50 4.21
N VAL A 65 -0.54 -1.77 5.24
CA VAL A 65 -0.07 -2.37 6.50
C VAL A 65 -1.22 -3.00 7.29
N ASP A 66 -2.39 -2.35 7.30
CA ASP A 66 -3.59 -2.90 7.93
C ASP A 66 -4.09 -4.16 7.22
N ASP A 67 -4.08 -4.18 5.88
CA ASP A 67 -4.40 -5.37 5.08
C ASP A 67 -3.44 -6.54 5.37
N LEU A 68 -2.13 -6.24 5.46
CA LEU A 68 -1.11 -7.23 5.83
C LEU A 68 -1.34 -7.79 7.23
N ARG A 69 -1.71 -6.94 8.18
CA ARG A 69 -2.03 -7.35 9.55
C ARG A 69 -3.25 -8.26 9.57
N GLU A 70 -4.30 -7.93 8.85
CA GLU A 70 -5.51 -8.75 8.74
C GLU A 70 -5.22 -10.12 8.10
N LEU A 71 -4.41 -10.15 7.04
CA LEU A 71 -3.95 -11.40 6.43
C LEU A 71 -3.11 -12.25 7.38
N ALA A 72 -2.22 -11.63 8.16
CA ALA A 72 -1.42 -12.31 9.16
C ALA A 72 -2.30 -12.94 10.25
N ASP A 73 -3.31 -12.21 10.74
CA ASP A 73 -4.25 -12.71 11.75
C ASP A 73 -5.09 -13.89 11.22
N ARG A 74 -5.53 -13.84 9.97
CA ARG A 74 -6.19 -14.97 9.30
C ARG A 74 -5.28 -16.20 9.25
N ARG A 75 -4.06 -16.04 8.71
CA ARG A 75 -3.08 -17.14 8.60
C ARG A 75 -2.69 -17.72 9.96
N LYS A 76 -2.63 -16.89 11.00
CA LYS A 76 -2.39 -17.35 12.37
C LYS A 76 -3.50 -18.29 12.84
N LYS A 77 -4.76 -17.88 12.70
CA LYS A 77 -5.94 -18.69 13.08
C LYS A 77 -5.98 -20.02 12.30
N ASP A 78 -5.83 -19.95 10.99
CA ASP A 78 -5.84 -21.15 10.13
C ASP A 78 -4.68 -22.09 10.48
N GLY A 79 -3.50 -21.52 10.73
CA GLY A 79 -2.32 -22.27 11.16
C GLY A 79 -2.49 -22.93 12.52
N GLU A 80 -3.12 -22.25 13.49
CA GLU A 80 -3.45 -22.82 14.80
C GLU A 80 -4.42 -24.01 14.69
N ALA A 81 -5.45 -23.87 13.86
CA ALA A 81 -6.39 -24.95 13.59
C ALA A 81 -5.70 -26.15 12.92
N ALA A 82 -4.87 -25.91 11.90
CA ALA A 82 -4.10 -26.94 11.21
C ALA A 82 -3.14 -27.67 12.16
N ARG A 83 -2.40 -26.93 13.00
CA ARG A 83 -1.50 -27.53 14.02
C ARG A 83 -2.27 -28.38 15.03
N THR A 84 -3.44 -27.91 15.46
CA THR A 84 -4.29 -28.66 16.41
C THR A 84 -4.78 -29.97 15.80
N SER A 85 -5.25 -29.92 14.54
CA SER A 85 -5.68 -31.11 13.79
C SER A 85 -4.53 -32.10 13.58
N ALA A 86 -3.36 -31.61 13.16
CA ALA A 86 -2.17 -32.43 12.98
C ALA A 86 -1.73 -33.09 14.30
N ALA A 87 -1.75 -32.35 15.42
CA ALA A 87 -1.43 -32.89 16.73
C ALA A 87 -2.45 -33.97 17.18
N ALA A 88 -3.74 -33.79 16.88
CA ALA A 88 -4.76 -34.80 17.17
C ALA A 88 -4.54 -36.08 16.33
N LEU A 89 -4.21 -35.93 15.05
CA LEU A 89 -3.90 -37.06 14.18
C LEU A 89 -2.63 -37.79 14.63
N ALA A 90 -1.59 -37.05 15.02
CA ALA A 90 -0.35 -37.60 15.56
C ALA A 90 -0.62 -38.44 16.81
N ARG A 91 -1.36 -37.91 17.80
CA ARG A 91 -1.76 -38.66 18.99
C ARG A 91 -2.52 -39.95 18.67
N LYS A 92 -3.41 -39.92 17.67
CA LYS A 92 -4.13 -41.12 17.22
C LYS A 92 -3.19 -42.17 16.65
N HIS A 93 -2.17 -41.75 15.89
CA HIS A 93 -1.16 -42.65 15.37
C HIS A 93 -0.24 -43.20 16.46
N GLU A 94 0.18 -42.37 17.42
CA GLU A 94 0.96 -42.78 18.60
C GLU A 94 0.20 -43.84 19.42
N GLN A 95 -1.06 -43.57 19.77
CA GLN A 95 -1.90 -44.54 20.49
C GLN A 95 -2.05 -45.86 19.74
N ARG A 96 -2.17 -45.81 18.40
CA ARG A 96 -2.23 -47.03 17.59
C ARG A 96 -0.90 -47.78 17.59
N ALA A 97 0.22 -47.06 17.53
CA ALA A 97 1.55 -47.66 17.61
C ALA A 97 1.75 -48.37 18.96
N ASP A 98 1.38 -47.71 20.07
CA ASP A 98 1.46 -48.30 21.41
C ASP A 98 0.61 -49.56 21.53
N GLN A 99 -0.62 -49.57 20.98
CA GLN A 99 -1.45 -50.76 20.94
C GLN A 99 -0.80 -51.91 20.16
N ILE A 100 -0.14 -51.62 19.03
CA ILE A 100 0.56 -52.62 18.22
C ILE A 100 1.77 -53.16 18.98
N LEU A 101 2.52 -52.30 19.65
CA LEU A 101 3.71 -52.69 20.42
C LEU A 101 3.35 -53.50 21.68
N ALA A 102 2.22 -53.20 22.31
CA ALA A 102 1.73 -53.92 23.48
C ALA A 102 1.04 -55.27 23.13
N ALA A 103 0.72 -55.50 21.86
CA ALA A 103 0.03 -56.72 21.44
C ALA A 103 0.91 -57.96 21.64
N SER A 104 0.32 -59.00 22.24
CA SER A 104 1.02 -60.29 22.41
C SER A 104 1.41 -60.90 21.06
N PRO A 105 2.51 -61.68 21.01
CA PRO A 105 2.90 -62.41 19.81
C PRO A 105 1.77 -63.33 19.34
N ALA A 106 1.46 -63.31 18.05
CA ALA A 106 0.45 -64.20 17.46
C ALA A 106 0.93 -65.67 17.46
N VAL A 107 2.23 -65.89 17.37
CA VAL A 107 2.89 -67.20 17.44
C VAL A 107 3.90 -67.17 18.59
N PRO A 108 3.60 -67.80 19.74
CA PRO A 108 4.52 -67.87 20.87
C PRO A 108 5.86 -68.47 20.47
N GLY A 109 6.97 -67.79 20.82
CA GLY A 109 8.33 -68.27 20.53
C GLY A 109 8.83 -68.04 19.10
N ASP A 110 7.99 -67.61 18.16
CA ASP A 110 8.38 -67.29 16.78
C ASP A 110 8.05 -65.83 16.43
N ALA A 111 9.08 -64.98 16.53
CA ALA A 111 8.98 -63.56 16.24
C ALA A 111 8.76 -63.27 14.74
N CYS A 112 9.33 -64.09 13.86
CA CYS A 112 9.22 -63.91 12.40
C CYS A 112 7.81 -64.27 11.93
N ALA A 113 7.26 -65.40 12.36
CA ALA A 113 5.88 -65.77 12.04
C ALA A 113 4.87 -64.80 12.64
N SER A 114 5.11 -64.31 13.86
CA SER A 114 4.28 -63.27 14.48
C SER A 114 4.33 -61.93 13.73
N ALA A 115 5.50 -61.55 13.20
CA ALA A 115 5.64 -60.33 12.39
C ALA A 115 4.93 -60.46 11.04
N GLN A 116 5.09 -61.60 10.36
CA GLN A 116 4.41 -61.88 9.09
C GLN A 116 2.88 -61.79 9.26
N HIS A 117 2.34 -62.42 10.32
CA HIS A 117 0.90 -62.37 10.61
C HIS A 117 0.37 -60.94 10.79
N ARG A 118 1.13 -60.06 11.45
CA ARG A 118 0.75 -58.64 11.61
C ARG A 118 0.76 -57.88 10.29
N VAL A 119 1.74 -58.15 9.42
CA VAL A 119 1.81 -57.53 8.08
C VAL A 119 0.64 -58.00 7.21
N ASP A 120 0.31 -59.28 7.23
CA ASP A 120 -0.79 -59.85 6.46
C ASP A 120 -2.14 -59.23 6.85
N ILE A 121 -2.42 -59.10 8.16
CA ILE A 121 -3.61 -58.41 8.68
C ILE A 121 -3.64 -56.95 8.21
N TRP A 122 -2.51 -56.25 8.28
CA TRP A 122 -2.42 -54.86 7.86
C TRP A 122 -2.66 -54.68 6.36
N LEU A 123 -2.14 -55.57 5.52
CA LEU A 123 -2.37 -55.58 4.07
C LEU A 123 -3.83 -55.86 3.73
N GLN A 124 -4.50 -56.79 4.42
CA GLN A 124 -5.93 -57.05 4.25
C GLN A 124 -6.79 -55.82 4.58
N GLY A 125 -6.39 -55.04 5.59
CA GLY A 125 -7.06 -53.79 5.95
C GLY A 125 -6.91 -52.66 4.92
N ARG A 126 -5.86 -52.68 4.09
CA ARG A 126 -5.63 -51.69 3.01
C ARG A 126 -6.39 -52.00 1.72
N ALA A 127 -6.82 -53.25 1.52
CA ALA A 127 -7.49 -53.68 0.30
C ALA A 127 -9.01 -53.36 0.26
N ARG A 128 -9.57 -52.72 1.29
CA ARG A 128 -10.95 -52.23 1.27
C ARG A 128 -10.99 -50.78 0.77
N PRO A 129 -11.88 -50.45 -0.19
CA PRO A 129 -11.99 -49.11 -0.78
C PRO A 129 -12.40 -48.05 0.25
#